data_AF-A0A969HIR6-F1
#
_entry.id   AF-A0A969HIR6-F1
#
_cell.length_a   1.000
_cell.length_b   1.000
_cell.length_c   1.000
_cell.angle_alpha   90.00
_cell.angle_beta   90.00
_cell.angle_gamma   90.00
#
_symmetry.space_group_name_H-M   'P 1'
#
loop_
_entity.id
_entity.type
_entity.pdbx_description
1 polymer ?
#
loop_
_entity_poly.entity_id
_entity_poly.type
_entity_poly.pdbx_seq_one_letter_code
_entity_poly.pdbx_strand_id
1 'polypeptide(L)'
;MQTQSLSKAVYQLNQLSQEIDRQARQVHFSEQYEGQQIYRIRLAEFPQYLLGDLAKGFSVSYYTTLGKYIVFANDISLLRNLIRDVKYREVWGKSSINRGLLSQMPPEANLRLFLDINRFWNTLYQGLDEKWQGIFSQYETEFRHLGYLTAHLHHQNGRFHTSIFSQSTGTDAVGSRPEPAGNLPGYELDFPQPLYTAPYLVKNHNDNSQEVLVQDFSNDLYLISPDGKALWHRSAGAPILSDPVQIDIYHNDKLQYLFITTDRISLIDRLGRDVPGFPIFIPEAEHLQSLAVFALAKKTNTIL
;
A
#
# COMPACT_ATOMS: atom_id res chain seq x y z
N MET A 1 21.32 21.61 3.99
CA MET A 1 20.63 22.83 4.48
C MET A 1 20.81 22.88 5.99
N GLN A 2 21.55 23.85 6.55
CA GLN A 2 21.56 24.07 8.01
C GLN A 2 20.46 25.08 8.33
N THR A 3 19.42 24.65 9.05
CA THR A 3 18.28 25.49 9.39
C THR A 3 18.22 25.70 10.90
N GLN A 4 18.22 26.95 11.35
CA GLN A 4 18.21 27.29 12.78
C GLN A 4 16.85 27.05 13.47
N SER A 5 15.77 26.85 12.70
CA SER A 5 14.45 26.52 13.24
C SER A 5 13.64 25.62 12.30
N LEU A 6 12.76 24.79 12.87
CA LEU A 6 11.82 23.94 12.14
C LEU A 6 10.91 24.76 11.21
N SER A 7 10.38 25.87 11.70
CA SER A 7 9.50 26.75 10.91
C SER A 7 10.21 27.30 9.67
N LYS A 8 11.48 27.70 9.81
CA LYS A 8 12.29 28.18 8.69
C LYS A 8 12.59 27.07 7.69
N ALA A 9 12.86 25.86 8.16
CA ALA A 9 13.09 24.69 7.30
C ALA A 9 11.84 24.38 6.46
N VAL A 10 10.66 24.32 7.09
CA VAL A 10 9.38 24.07 6.41
C VAL A 10 9.07 25.17 5.40
N TYR A 11 9.29 26.44 5.77
CA TYR A 11 9.13 27.55 4.85
C TYR A 11 10.03 27.42 3.62
N GLN A 12 11.32 27.12 3.82
CA GLN A 12 12.28 26.95 2.73
C GLN A 12 11.94 25.77 1.81
N LEU A 13 11.50 24.64 2.38
CA LEU A 13 11.00 23.50 1.60
C LEU A 13 9.77 23.86 0.77
N ASN A 14 8.85 24.64 1.37
CA ASN A 14 7.64 25.06 0.68
C ASN A 14 7.94 26.03 -0.47
N GLN A 15 8.87 26.97 -0.27
CA GLN A 15 9.33 27.86 -1.34
C GLN A 15 10.00 27.07 -2.48
N LEU A 16 10.84 26.09 -2.16
CA LEU A 16 11.44 25.19 -3.16
C LEU A 16 10.36 24.43 -3.96
N SER A 17 9.38 23.87 -3.27
CA SER A 17 8.25 23.16 -3.90
C SER A 17 7.48 24.07 -4.86
N GLN A 18 7.13 25.28 -4.42
CA GLN A 18 6.41 26.25 -5.24
C GLN A 18 7.20 26.65 -6.49
N GLU A 19 8.52 26.80 -6.36
CA GLU A 19 9.38 27.13 -7.50
C GLU A 19 9.42 25.99 -8.54
N ILE A 20 9.57 24.75 -8.09
CA ILE A 20 9.54 23.56 -8.95
C ILE A 20 8.20 23.48 -9.69
N ASP A 21 7.10 23.68 -8.97
CA ASP A 21 5.75 23.60 -9.52
C ASP A 21 5.49 24.73 -10.53
N ARG A 22 5.98 25.94 -10.24
CA ARG A 22 5.92 27.10 -11.14
C ARG A 22 6.66 26.84 -12.45
N GLN A 23 7.88 26.32 -12.38
CA GLN A 23 8.69 26.00 -13.58
C GLN A 23 8.02 24.93 -14.44
N ALA A 24 7.38 23.94 -13.81
CA ALA A 24 6.63 22.90 -14.49
C ALA A 24 5.22 23.32 -14.97
N ARG A 25 4.79 24.56 -14.69
CA ARG A 25 3.42 25.06 -14.92
C ARG A 25 2.34 24.17 -14.29
N GLN A 26 2.63 23.65 -13.11
CA GLN A 26 1.75 22.76 -12.36
C GLN A 26 1.20 23.49 -11.12
N VAL A 27 0.01 23.12 -10.68
CA VAL A 27 -0.58 23.69 -9.45
C VAL A 27 0.20 23.19 -8.23
N HIS A 28 0.48 24.11 -7.30
CA HIS A 28 1.10 23.76 -6.04
C HIS A 28 0.14 22.95 -5.17
N PHE A 29 0.61 21.81 -4.66
CA PHE A 29 -0.21 20.92 -3.85
C PHE A 29 0.01 21.18 -2.36
N SER A 30 -1.10 21.37 -1.65
CA SER A 30 -1.15 21.42 -0.20
C SER A 30 -2.48 20.84 0.29
N GLU A 31 -2.45 20.03 1.34
CA GLU A 31 -3.65 19.43 1.94
C GLU A 31 -3.63 19.60 3.46
N GLN A 32 -4.80 19.88 4.06
CA GLN A 32 -4.98 19.81 5.50
C GLN A 32 -5.58 18.44 5.87
N TYR A 33 -4.90 17.70 6.73
CA TYR A 33 -5.35 16.39 7.19
C TYR A 33 -5.12 16.26 8.71
N GLU A 34 -6.19 15.94 9.45
CA GLU A 34 -6.16 15.77 10.91
C GLU A 34 -5.56 16.95 11.71
N GLY A 35 -5.55 18.16 11.12
CA GLY A 35 -4.97 19.39 11.68
C GLY A 35 -3.49 19.61 11.35
N GLN A 36 -2.90 18.77 10.48
CA GLN A 36 -1.56 18.92 9.94
C GLN A 36 -1.61 19.33 8.47
N GLN A 37 -0.71 20.23 8.09
CA GLN A 37 -0.55 20.64 6.69
C GLN A 37 0.45 19.69 6.00
N ILE A 38 -0.02 19.00 4.98
CA ILE A 38 0.79 18.17 4.09
C ILE A 38 1.13 18.98 2.82
N TYR A 39 2.38 18.87 2.39
CA TYR A 39 2.91 19.47 1.18
C TYR A 39 3.50 18.41 0.27
N ARG A 40 3.73 18.75 -1.00
CA ARG A 40 4.36 17.88 -2.00
C ARG A 40 5.57 18.56 -2.62
N ILE A 41 6.62 17.81 -2.91
CA ILE A 41 7.78 18.23 -3.71
C ILE A 41 7.87 17.29 -4.91
N ARG A 42 7.74 17.84 -6.13
CA ARG A 42 7.86 17.10 -7.40
C ARG A 42 9.30 17.08 -7.91
N LEU A 43 10.21 16.68 -7.03
CA LEU A 43 11.61 16.44 -7.36
C LEU A 43 11.92 14.99 -7.02
N ALA A 44 12.16 14.20 -8.05
CA ALA A 44 12.50 12.80 -7.90
C ALA A 44 13.75 12.66 -7.02
N GLU A 45 13.71 11.69 -6.10
CA GLU A 45 14.75 11.39 -5.13
C GLU A 45 15.11 12.57 -4.23
N PHE A 46 14.16 13.48 -3.95
CA PHE A 46 14.43 14.64 -3.10
C PHE A 46 15.13 14.32 -1.76
N PRO A 47 14.69 13.31 -0.97
CA PRO A 47 15.35 12.96 0.28
C PRO A 47 16.78 12.46 0.09
N GLN A 48 17.11 11.86 -1.05
CA GLN A 48 18.47 11.41 -1.37
C GLN A 48 19.46 12.59 -1.40
N TYR A 49 19.06 13.75 -1.92
CA TYR A 49 19.92 14.95 -1.91
C TYR A 49 20.18 15.50 -0.50
N LEU A 50 19.35 15.13 0.47
CA LEU A 50 19.48 15.55 1.87
C LEU A 50 20.22 14.53 2.73
N LEU A 51 19.95 13.25 2.52
CA LEU A 51 20.34 12.14 3.42
C LEU A 51 21.25 11.10 2.74
N GLY A 52 21.57 11.28 1.47
CA GLY A 52 22.39 10.35 0.68
C GLY A 52 21.62 9.13 0.19
N ASP A 53 22.36 8.12 -0.28
CA ASP A 53 21.81 6.97 -0.99
C ASP A 53 20.84 6.10 -0.17
N LEU A 54 20.85 6.23 1.16
CA LEU A 54 19.91 5.54 2.06
C LEU A 54 18.47 6.03 1.92
N ALA A 55 18.24 7.19 1.29
CA ALA A 55 16.92 7.80 1.15
C ALA A 55 16.42 7.83 -0.31
N LYS A 56 16.76 6.79 -1.08
CA LYS A 56 16.22 6.54 -2.43
C LYS A 56 14.81 5.96 -2.41
N GLY A 57 14.11 6.00 -3.55
CA GLY A 57 12.78 5.42 -3.75
C GLY A 57 11.65 6.43 -3.70
N PHE A 58 11.94 7.71 -3.97
CA PHE A 58 10.98 8.80 -3.88
C PHE A 58 10.76 9.44 -5.25
N SER A 59 9.93 8.84 -6.11
CA SER A 59 9.52 9.46 -7.39
C SER A 59 8.85 10.83 -7.18
N VAL A 60 8.11 10.95 -6.08
CA VAL A 60 7.55 12.18 -5.51
C VAL A 60 7.75 12.14 -4.00
N SER A 61 7.86 13.31 -3.37
CA SER A 61 7.95 13.40 -1.91
C SER A 61 6.78 14.19 -1.34
N TYR A 62 6.09 13.60 -0.37
CA TYR A 62 5.14 14.28 0.50
C TYR A 62 5.81 14.55 1.84
N TYR A 63 5.50 15.69 2.46
CA TYR A 63 6.06 16.00 3.76
C TYR A 63 5.12 16.79 4.66
N THR A 64 5.31 16.63 5.96
CA THR A 64 4.59 17.34 7.02
C THR A 64 5.48 17.55 8.23
N THR A 65 5.01 18.34 9.20
CA THR A 65 5.64 18.50 10.51
C THR A 65 4.97 17.59 11.53
N LEU A 66 5.76 16.82 12.27
CA LEU A 66 5.29 16.06 13.43
C LEU A 66 6.16 16.40 14.64
N GLY A 67 5.61 17.21 15.56
CA GLY A 67 6.36 17.74 16.69
C GLY A 67 7.55 18.58 16.23
N LYS A 68 8.77 18.12 16.53
CA LYS A 68 10.03 18.79 16.16
C LYS A 68 10.68 18.25 14.87
N TYR A 69 9.98 17.37 14.15
CA TYR A 69 10.52 16.66 13.00
C TYR A 69 9.79 17.04 11.71
N ILE A 70 10.52 16.99 10.60
CA ILE A 70 9.93 16.95 9.25
C ILE A 70 9.97 15.50 8.82
N VAL A 71 8.81 14.97 8.41
CA VAL A 71 8.71 13.60 7.93
C VAL A 71 8.41 13.61 6.44
N PHE A 72 9.14 12.79 5.70
CA PHE A 72 8.96 12.59 4.27
C PHE A 72 8.36 11.20 4.02
N ALA A 73 7.46 11.10 3.04
CA ALA A 73 6.92 9.85 2.53
C ALA A 73 6.86 9.90 1.00
N ASN A 74 7.08 8.77 0.35
CA ASN A 74 6.93 8.63 -1.11
C ASN A 74 5.47 8.45 -1.53
N ASP A 75 4.59 8.20 -0.57
CA ASP A 75 3.15 8.06 -0.73
C ASP A 75 2.40 8.92 0.31
N ILE A 76 1.33 9.59 -0.11
CA ILE A 76 0.57 10.49 0.76
C ILE A 76 -0.23 9.72 1.82
N SER A 77 -0.71 8.52 1.50
CA SER A 77 -1.48 7.66 2.40
C SER A 77 -0.61 7.19 3.56
N LEU A 78 0.68 6.87 3.31
CA LEU A 78 1.65 6.60 4.38
C LEU A 78 1.77 7.77 5.37
N LEU A 79 1.82 9.00 4.85
CA LEU A 79 1.93 10.18 5.69
C LEU A 79 0.65 10.45 6.49
N ARG A 80 -0.52 10.27 5.86
CA ARG A 80 -1.84 10.38 6.54
C ARG A 80 -1.96 9.35 7.66
N ASN A 81 -1.60 8.10 7.40
CA ASN A 81 -1.65 7.05 8.42
C ASN A 81 -0.71 7.36 9.59
N LEU A 82 0.52 7.82 9.31
CA LEU A 82 1.42 8.26 10.37
C LEU A 82 0.85 9.42 11.21
N ILE A 83 0.24 10.43 10.56
CA ILE A 83 -0.41 11.54 11.27
C ILE A 83 -1.53 11.02 12.18
N ARG A 84 -2.38 10.12 11.67
CA ARG A 84 -3.46 9.48 12.41
C ARG A 84 -2.92 8.71 13.62
N ASP A 85 -1.99 7.81 13.40
CA ASP A 85 -1.41 6.96 14.46
C ASP A 85 -0.78 7.82 15.57
N VAL A 86 -0.08 8.90 15.20
CA VAL A 86 0.49 9.85 16.17
C VAL A 86 -0.62 10.58 16.94
N LYS A 87 -1.67 11.05 16.27
CA LYS A 87 -2.78 11.78 16.89
C LYS A 87 -3.56 10.92 17.87
N TYR A 88 -3.92 9.70 17.47
CA TYR A 88 -4.69 8.76 18.30
C TYR A 88 -3.82 7.92 19.24
N ARG A 89 -2.50 8.15 19.24
CA ARG A 89 -1.50 7.45 20.06
C ARG A 89 -1.42 5.94 19.78
N GLU A 90 -1.78 5.54 18.56
CA GLU A 90 -1.67 4.18 18.02
C GLU A 90 -0.29 3.94 17.38
N VAL A 91 0.75 4.58 17.92
CA VAL A 91 2.13 4.41 17.43
C VAL A 91 2.75 3.13 17.97
N TRP A 92 3.65 2.54 17.18
CA TRP A 92 4.43 1.35 17.54
C TRP A 92 5.04 1.42 18.96
N GLY A 93 5.48 2.61 19.37
CA GLY A 93 6.04 2.85 20.71
C GLY A 93 5.07 2.73 21.89
N LYS A 94 3.77 2.63 21.64
CA LYS A 94 2.72 2.38 22.64
C LYS A 94 2.27 0.93 22.66
N SER A 95 2.66 0.12 21.67
CA SER A 95 2.31 -1.30 21.62
C SER A 95 2.95 -2.08 22.78
N SER A 96 2.15 -2.96 23.39
CA SER A 96 2.56 -3.78 24.52
C SER A 96 3.73 -4.72 24.17
N ILE A 97 3.77 -5.21 22.93
CA ILE A 97 4.79 -6.12 22.37
C ILE A 97 6.16 -5.43 22.29
N ASN A 98 6.18 -4.15 21.92
CA ASN A 98 7.40 -3.44 21.56
C ASN A 98 8.02 -2.67 22.74
N ARG A 99 7.29 -2.49 23.85
CA ARG A 99 7.81 -1.84 25.06
C ARG A 99 9.07 -2.53 25.59
N GLY A 100 9.14 -3.86 25.51
CA GLY A 100 10.32 -4.62 25.95
C GLY A 100 11.56 -4.36 25.11
N LEU A 101 11.38 -4.11 23.80
CA LEU A 101 12.48 -3.74 22.90
C LEU A 101 12.93 -2.31 23.18
N LEU A 102 11.97 -1.40 23.26
CA LEU A 102 12.20 0.03 23.44
C LEU A 102 12.86 0.36 24.78
N SER A 103 12.52 -0.36 25.85
CA SER A 103 13.13 -0.15 27.17
C SER A 103 14.62 -0.52 27.23
N GLN A 104 15.08 -1.40 26.33
CA GLN A 104 16.47 -1.82 26.24
C GLN A 104 17.30 -0.90 25.32
N MET A 105 16.65 -0.03 24.55
CA MET A 105 17.36 0.86 23.64
C MET A 105 18.06 1.98 24.39
N PRO A 106 19.29 2.35 23.98
CA PRO A 106 19.93 3.58 24.45
C PRO A 106 19.02 4.79 24.20
N PRO A 107 19.01 5.79 25.10
CA PRO A 107 18.18 6.99 24.92
C PRO A 107 18.62 7.83 23.72
N GLU A 108 19.91 7.84 23.40
CA GLU A 108 20.50 8.64 22.33
C GLU A 108 21.39 7.78 21.41
N ALA A 109 21.36 8.08 20.12
CA ALA A 109 22.26 7.52 19.11
C ALA A 109 22.38 8.54 17.97
N ASN A 110 23.56 8.63 17.35
CA ASN A 110 23.74 9.46 16.16
C ASN A 110 23.06 8.81 14.94
N LEU A 111 23.09 7.48 14.87
CA LEU A 111 22.34 6.69 13.90
C LEU A 111 21.69 5.51 14.60
N ARG A 112 20.41 5.28 14.31
CA ARG A 112 19.66 4.13 14.78
C ARG A 112 19.04 3.42 13.58
N LEU A 113 19.32 2.14 13.47
CA LEU A 113 18.69 1.23 12.51
C LEU A 113 17.76 0.31 13.27
N PHE A 114 16.55 0.15 12.75
CA PHE A 114 15.52 -0.73 13.30
C PHE A 114 14.98 -1.60 12.17
N LEU A 115 15.09 -2.90 12.29
CA LEU A 115 14.75 -3.87 11.26
C LEU A 115 13.87 -4.97 11.83
N ASP A 116 12.73 -5.21 11.19
CA ASP A 116 11.96 -6.45 11.35
C ASP A 116 12.46 -7.44 10.30
N ILE A 117 13.21 -8.45 10.73
CA ILE A 117 13.85 -9.40 9.82
C ILE A 117 12.80 -10.16 9.00
N ASN A 118 11.66 -10.50 9.61
CA ASN A 118 10.62 -11.26 8.92
C ASN A 118 9.98 -10.47 7.79
N ARG A 119 9.73 -9.17 8.01
CA ARG A 119 9.17 -8.28 6.98
C ARG A 119 10.19 -7.89 5.92
N PHE A 120 11.45 -7.71 6.32
CA PHE A 120 12.50 -7.23 5.42
C PHE A 120 13.27 -8.38 4.72
N TRP A 121 12.98 -9.63 5.03
CA TRP A 121 13.75 -10.79 4.56
C TRP A 121 13.97 -10.81 3.06
N ASN A 122 12.91 -10.65 2.26
CA ASN A 122 13.02 -10.75 0.80
C ASN A 122 13.89 -9.63 0.23
N THR A 123 13.71 -8.39 0.72
CA THR A 123 14.53 -7.24 0.31
C THR A 123 15.98 -7.43 0.73
N LEU A 124 16.21 -7.91 1.95
CA LEU A 124 17.54 -8.22 2.45
C LEU A 124 18.22 -9.27 1.57
N TYR A 125 17.57 -10.42 1.38
CA TYR A 125 18.07 -11.55 0.62
C TYR A 125 18.42 -11.18 -0.84
N GLN A 126 17.56 -10.42 -1.51
CA GLN A 126 17.80 -9.96 -2.89
C GLN A 126 18.99 -9.00 -3.00
N GLY A 127 19.28 -8.22 -1.95
CA GLY A 127 20.42 -7.30 -1.91
C GLY A 127 21.75 -7.96 -1.55
N LEU A 128 21.77 -9.24 -1.18
CA LEU A 128 22.99 -9.97 -0.84
C LEU A 128 23.71 -10.50 -2.08
N ASP A 129 25.03 -10.49 -2.06
CA ASP A 129 25.85 -11.20 -3.05
C ASP A 129 25.69 -12.73 -2.93
N GLU A 130 26.02 -13.48 -4.00
CA GLU A 130 25.82 -14.93 -4.10
C GLU A 130 26.34 -15.72 -2.88
N LYS A 131 27.52 -15.35 -2.38
CA LYS A 131 28.11 -15.97 -1.18
C LYS A 131 27.20 -15.86 0.04
N TRP A 132 26.59 -14.69 0.24
CA TRP A 132 25.74 -14.41 1.39
C TRP A 132 24.34 -14.96 1.19
N GLN A 133 23.83 -14.97 -0.04
CA GLN A 133 22.56 -15.62 -0.36
C GLN A 133 22.56 -17.09 0.07
N GLY A 134 23.63 -17.85 -0.25
CA GLY A 134 23.73 -19.25 0.18
C GLY A 134 23.68 -19.44 1.70
N ILE A 135 24.35 -18.57 2.46
CA ILE A 135 24.33 -18.60 3.94
C ILE A 135 22.94 -18.25 4.47
N PHE A 136 22.33 -17.18 3.95
CA PHE A 136 21.01 -16.73 4.39
C PHE A 136 19.91 -17.73 4.06
N SER A 137 19.97 -18.39 2.91
CA SER A 137 19.02 -19.47 2.57
C SER A 137 19.20 -20.70 3.45
N GLN A 138 20.44 -21.05 3.78
CA GLN A 138 20.73 -22.23 4.61
C GLN A 138 20.22 -22.05 6.05
N TYR A 139 20.32 -20.83 6.59
CA TYR A 139 19.97 -20.52 7.98
C TYR A 139 18.74 -19.59 8.08
N GLU A 140 17.83 -19.65 7.10
CA GLU A 140 16.68 -18.74 7.01
C GLU A 140 15.84 -18.77 8.29
N THR A 141 15.55 -19.97 8.79
CA THR A 141 14.75 -20.16 10.01
C THR A 141 15.40 -19.49 11.21
N GLU A 142 16.70 -19.69 11.41
CA GLU A 142 17.47 -19.12 12.51
C GLU A 142 17.52 -17.59 12.44
N PHE A 143 17.76 -17.02 11.25
CA PHE A 143 17.74 -15.57 11.07
C PHE A 143 16.35 -14.98 11.30
N ARG A 144 15.29 -15.63 10.81
CA ARG A 144 13.90 -15.19 11.03
C ARG A 144 13.48 -15.26 12.49
N HIS A 145 14.03 -16.21 13.25
CA HIS A 145 13.80 -16.31 14.70
C HIS A 145 14.39 -15.15 15.50
N LEU A 146 15.38 -14.41 14.97
CA LEU A 146 15.91 -13.20 15.61
C LEU A 146 14.85 -12.08 15.73
N GLY A 147 13.77 -12.14 14.95
CA GLY A 147 12.66 -11.18 15.01
C GLY A 147 13.12 -9.77 14.65
N TYR A 148 13.16 -8.90 15.66
CA TYR A 148 13.67 -7.53 15.49
C TYR A 148 15.18 -7.47 15.68
N LEU A 149 15.86 -6.72 14.82
CA LEU A 149 17.27 -6.35 14.94
C LEU A 149 17.39 -4.83 15.02
N THR A 150 18.16 -4.34 15.97
CA THR A 150 18.45 -2.91 16.11
C THR A 150 19.95 -2.68 16.21
N ALA A 151 20.43 -1.65 15.54
CA ALA A 151 21.81 -1.21 15.61
C ALA A 151 21.86 0.27 15.99
N HIS A 152 22.67 0.59 16.99
CA HIS A 152 22.86 1.93 17.52
C HIS A 152 24.31 2.32 17.34
N LEU A 153 24.56 3.42 16.64
CA LEU A 153 25.89 4.01 16.50
C LEU A 153 25.90 5.35 17.22
N HIS A 154 26.83 5.49 18.15
CA HIS A 154 27.01 6.69 18.95
C HIS A 154 28.47 7.13 18.89
N HIS A 155 28.69 8.40 18.57
CA HIS A 155 30.00 9.02 18.53
C HIS A 155 30.06 10.16 19.56
N GLN A 156 30.91 9.99 20.55
CA GLN A 156 31.15 11.00 21.58
C GLN A 156 32.63 11.02 21.95
N ASN A 157 33.20 12.23 22.06
CA ASN A 157 34.59 12.45 22.47
C ASN A 157 35.63 11.65 21.65
N GLY A 158 35.43 11.54 20.34
CA GLY A 158 36.35 10.83 19.44
C GLY A 158 36.25 9.30 19.51
N ARG A 159 35.27 8.74 20.22
CA ARG A 159 35.05 7.29 20.31
C ARG A 159 33.71 6.92 19.71
N PHE A 160 33.70 5.81 18.96
CA PHE A 160 32.50 5.21 18.42
C PHE A 160 32.06 4.03 19.30
N HIS A 161 30.82 4.08 19.74
CA HIS A 161 30.14 2.99 20.43
C HIS A 161 29.09 2.41 19.49
N THR A 162 29.16 1.09 19.26
CA THR A 162 28.18 0.35 18.47
C THR A 162 27.50 -0.66 19.37
N SER A 163 26.17 -0.63 19.42
CA SER A 163 25.37 -1.60 20.17
C SER A 163 24.36 -2.25 19.23
N ILE A 164 24.34 -3.58 19.22
CA ILE A 164 23.41 -4.37 18.42
C ILE A 164 22.53 -5.18 19.39
N PHE A 165 21.22 -5.09 19.22
CA PHE A 165 20.25 -5.85 20.01
C PHE A 165 19.31 -6.60 19.08
N SER A 166 19.00 -7.85 19.44
CA SER A 166 17.96 -8.62 18.80
C SER A 166 16.91 -9.04 19.83
N GLN A 167 15.65 -9.00 19.42
CA GLN A 167 14.55 -9.56 20.19
C GLN A 167 13.75 -10.51 19.33
N SER A 168 13.83 -11.80 19.69
CA SER A 168 12.99 -12.83 19.10
C SER A 168 11.52 -12.52 19.35
N THR A 169 10.73 -12.54 18.28
CA THR A 169 9.28 -12.61 18.36
C THR A 169 8.94 -14.08 18.61
N GLY A 170 8.90 -14.48 19.88
CA GLY A 170 8.70 -15.89 20.26
C GLY A 170 7.49 -16.52 19.58
N THR A 171 7.60 -17.81 19.24
CA THR A 171 6.52 -18.65 18.71
C THR A 171 5.37 -18.88 19.71
N ASP A 172 5.54 -18.47 20.97
CA ASP A 172 4.53 -18.56 22.03
C ASP A 172 3.63 -17.31 22.14
N ALA A 173 3.37 -16.63 21.03
CA ALA A 173 2.26 -15.69 20.92
C ALA A 173 0.89 -16.41 20.89
N VAL A 174 0.73 -17.55 21.58
CA VAL A 174 -0.57 -18.17 21.86
C VAL A 174 -1.21 -17.36 23.00
N GLY A 175 -1.80 -16.22 22.63
CA GLY A 175 -2.42 -15.28 23.56
C GLY A 175 -2.23 -13.82 23.17
N SER A 176 -1.33 -13.53 22.25
CA SER A 176 -1.37 -12.27 21.51
C SER A 176 -2.54 -12.39 20.56
N ARG A 177 -3.70 -11.83 20.93
CA ARG A 177 -4.68 -11.37 19.93
C ARG A 177 -3.86 -10.78 18.79
N PRO A 178 -4.04 -11.20 17.51
CA PRO A 178 -3.40 -10.49 16.42
C PRO A 178 -3.77 -9.03 16.64
N GLU A 179 -2.78 -8.21 17.01
CA GLU A 179 -2.95 -6.76 16.93
C GLU A 179 -3.48 -6.57 15.52
N PRO A 180 -4.69 -5.97 15.35
CA PRO A 180 -5.29 -5.82 14.03
C PRO A 180 -4.20 -5.25 13.17
N ALA A 181 -3.78 -6.01 12.14
CA ALA A 181 -2.52 -5.83 11.42
C ALA A 181 -2.21 -4.35 11.32
N GLY A 182 -1.30 -3.86 12.19
CA GLY A 182 -1.24 -2.45 12.58
C GLY A 182 -1.41 -1.60 11.35
N ASN A 183 -2.55 -0.90 11.27
CA ASN A 183 -3.11 -0.26 10.09
C ASN A 183 -2.21 -0.42 8.87
N LEU A 184 -2.32 -1.56 8.17
CA LEU A 184 -1.76 -1.69 6.81
C LEU A 184 -2.08 -0.39 6.08
N PRO A 185 -1.16 0.18 5.27
CA PRO A 185 -1.45 1.39 4.51
C PRO A 185 -2.73 1.15 3.71
N GLY A 186 -3.80 1.70 4.25
CA GLY A 186 -5.13 1.16 4.03
C GLY A 186 -6.08 2.28 4.38
N TYR A 187 -6.80 2.66 3.36
CA TYR A 187 -7.92 3.57 3.43
C TYR A 187 -9.09 2.86 4.10
N GLU A 188 -9.83 3.59 4.91
CA GLU A 188 -11.14 3.15 5.38
C GLU A 188 -12.19 3.74 4.43
N LEU A 189 -13.03 2.86 3.87
CA LEU A 189 -14.17 3.23 3.05
C LEU A 189 -15.43 2.72 3.75
N ASP A 190 -16.29 3.63 4.15
CA ASP A 190 -17.59 3.30 4.74
C ASP A 190 -18.59 2.93 3.64
N PHE A 191 -19.26 1.79 3.82
CA PHE A 191 -20.34 1.36 2.94
C PHE A 191 -21.69 1.61 3.63
N PRO A 192 -22.73 2.03 2.89
CA PRO A 192 -24.08 2.18 3.44
C PRO A 192 -24.67 0.87 3.96
N GLN A 193 -24.21 -0.26 3.42
CA GLN A 193 -24.62 -1.61 3.79
C GLN A 193 -23.40 -2.49 4.04
N PRO A 194 -23.55 -3.58 4.81
CA PRO A 194 -22.48 -4.55 4.97
C PRO A 194 -22.11 -5.16 3.61
N LEU A 195 -20.84 -5.53 3.45
CA LEU A 195 -20.37 -6.21 2.23
C LEU A 195 -20.88 -7.65 2.19
N TYR A 196 -21.37 -8.06 1.03
CA TYR A 196 -21.82 -9.42 0.74
C TYR A 196 -20.68 -10.29 0.21
N THR A 197 -19.84 -9.76 -0.69
CA THR A 197 -18.72 -10.50 -1.27
C THR A 197 -17.40 -10.20 -0.57
N ALA A 198 -16.45 -11.12 -0.70
CA ALA A 198 -15.04 -10.79 -0.52
C ALA A 198 -14.59 -9.77 -1.58
N PRO A 199 -13.49 -9.02 -1.34
CA PRO A 199 -12.92 -8.13 -2.36
C PRO A 199 -12.34 -8.92 -3.54
N TYR A 200 -12.74 -8.55 -4.74
CA TYR A 200 -12.16 -9.04 -5.98
C TYR A 200 -11.10 -8.06 -6.48
N LEU A 201 -9.86 -8.53 -6.64
CA LEU A 201 -8.80 -7.73 -7.25
C LEU A 201 -8.96 -7.71 -8.77
N VAL A 202 -9.07 -6.51 -9.34
CA VAL A 202 -9.22 -6.30 -10.78
C VAL A 202 -8.18 -5.33 -11.30
N LYS A 203 -7.78 -5.49 -12.55
CA LYS A 203 -6.75 -4.68 -13.21
C LYS A 203 -7.38 -3.50 -13.96
N ASN A 204 -6.85 -2.30 -13.72
CA ASN A 204 -7.11 -1.14 -14.55
C ASN A 204 -6.28 -1.26 -15.84
N HIS A 205 -6.94 -1.33 -17.00
CA HIS A 205 -6.26 -1.47 -18.29
C HIS A 205 -5.58 -0.18 -18.78
N ASN A 206 -5.89 0.98 -18.20
CA ASN A 206 -5.28 2.25 -18.61
C ASN A 206 -3.85 2.42 -18.10
N ASP A 207 -3.56 1.95 -16.88
CA ASP A 207 -2.28 2.17 -16.19
C ASP A 207 -1.72 0.92 -15.49
N ASN A 208 -2.40 -0.23 -15.59
CA ASN A 208 -2.06 -1.49 -14.93
C ASN A 208 -2.15 -1.49 -13.39
N SER A 209 -2.73 -0.45 -12.78
CA SER A 209 -2.99 -0.44 -11.34
C SER A 209 -4.01 -1.51 -10.93
N GLN A 210 -3.98 -1.91 -9.66
CA GLN A 210 -4.98 -2.83 -9.07
C GLN A 210 -6.08 -2.06 -8.36
N GLU A 211 -7.32 -2.44 -8.67
CA GLU A 211 -8.55 -1.91 -8.10
C GLU A 211 -9.29 -3.03 -7.38
N VAL A 212 -10.26 -2.66 -6.53
CA VAL A 212 -11.07 -3.61 -5.77
C VAL A 212 -12.51 -3.50 -6.18
N LEU A 213 -13.13 -4.61 -6.58
CA LEU A 213 -14.56 -4.72 -6.83
C LEU A 213 -15.21 -5.48 -5.66
N VAL A 214 -16.29 -4.94 -5.09
CA VAL A 214 -17.07 -5.57 -4.01
C VAL A 214 -18.56 -5.40 -4.26
N GLN A 215 -19.37 -6.29 -3.71
CA GLN A 215 -20.82 -6.15 -3.64
C GLN A 215 -21.28 -6.05 -2.18
N ASP A 216 -22.31 -5.26 -1.93
CA ASP A 216 -23.00 -5.19 -0.63
C ASP A 216 -24.26 -6.07 -0.56
N PHE A 217 -24.88 -6.17 0.63
CA PHE A 217 -26.12 -6.92 0.83
C PHE A 217 -27.37 -6.32 0.15
N SER A 218 -27.30 -5.07 -0.34
CA SER A 218 -28.34 -4.47 -1.20
C SER A 218 -28.12 -4.79 -2.69
N ASN A 219 -27.13 -5.63 -3.00
CA ASN A 219 -26.70 -5.97 -4.35
C ASN A 219 -26.06 -4.81 -5.13
N ASP A 220 -25.61 -3.75 -4.45
CA ASP A 220 -24.84 -2.69 -5.08
C ASP A 220 -23.37 -3.11 -5.23
N LEU A 221 -22.83 -2.91 -6.42
CA LEU A 221 -21.43 -3.09 -6.79
C LEU A 221 -20.68 -1.78 -6.65
N TYR A 222 -19.47 -1.88 -6.12
CA TYR A 222 -18.55 -0.75 -5.92
C TYR A 222 -17.19 -1.09 -6.53
N LEU A 223 -16.66 -0.20 -7.37
CA LEU A 223 -15.27 -0.25 -7.80
C LEU A 223 -14.47 0.78 -7.00
N ILE A 224 -13.36 0.34 -6.41
CA ILE A 224 -12.56 1.11 -5.47
C ILE A 224 -11.14 1.25 -6.02
N SER A 225 -10.62 2.47 -6.00
CA SER A 225 -9.27 2.81 -6.45
C SER A 225 -8.18 2.30 -5.50
N PRO A 226 -6.91 2.23 -5.94
CA PRO A 226 -5.78 1.87 -5.07
C PRO A 226 -5.56 2.80 -3.87
N ASP A 227 -6.15 4.00 -3.87
CA ASP A 227 -6.10 4.96 -2.76
C ASP A 227 -7.40 5.01 -1.94
N GLY A 228 -8.37 4.14 -2.23
CA GLY A 228 -9.55 3.93 -1.38
C GLY A 228 -10.77 4.73 -1.65
N LYS A 229 -10.89 5.28 -2.84
CA LYS A 229 -12.07 6.02 -3.24
C LYS A 229 -12.96 5.11 -4.06
N ALA A 230 -14.26 5.15 -3.76
CA ALA A 230 -15.25 4.59 -4.67
C ALA A 230 -15.18 5.37 -6.00
N LEU A 231 -14.76 4.70 -7.06
CA LEU A 231 -14.74 5.23 -8.43
C LEU A 231 -16.16 5.34 -8.98
N TRP A 232 -17.00 4.35 -8.67
CA TRP A 232 -18.44 4.33 -8.94
C TRP A 232 -19.12 3.28 -8.08
N HIS A 233 -20.44 3.38 -7.99
CA HIS A 233 -21.30 2.30 -7.51
C HIS A 233 -22.54 2.17 -8.40
N ARG A 234 -23.12 0.96 -8.46
CA ARG A 234 -24.38 0.68 -9.16
C ARG A 234 -25.04 -0.59 -8.66
N SER A 235 -26.34 -0.73 -8.85
CA SER A 235 -27.01 -2.00 -8.58
C SER A 235 -26.60 -3.08 -9.59
N ALA A 236 -26.32 -4.29 -9.07
CA ALA A 236 -26.23 -5.54 -9.84
C ALA A 236 -27.59 -6.22 -10.01
N GLY A 237 -28.63 -5.73 -9.32
CA GLY A 237 -29.98 -6.30 -9.30
C GLY A 237 -30.12 -7.57 -8.45
N ALA A 238 -29.08 -8.40 -8.38
CA ALA A 238 -29.08 -9.67 -7.66
C ALA A 238 -27.68 -10.04 -7.14
N PRO A 239 -27.56 -10.98 -6.19
CA PRO A 239 -26.27 -11.43 -5.65
C PRO A 239 -25.38 -12.01 -6.75
N ILE A 240 -24.10 -11.65 -6.75
CA ILE A 240 -23.10 -12.27 -7.62
C ILE A 240 -22.85 -13.71 -7.18
N LEU A 241 -22.82 -14.63 -8.15
CA LEU A 241 -22.59 -16.06 -7.94
C LEU A 241 -21.22 -16.55 -8.43
N SER A 242 -20.45 -15.72 -9.13
CA SER A 242 -19.13 -16.07 -9.66
C SER A 242 -18.10 -14.99 -9.37
N ASP A 243 -16.84 -15.40 -9.25
CA ASP A 243 -15.73 -14.46 -9.29
C ASP A 243 -15.76 -13.68 -10.63
N PRO A 244 -15.72 -12.34 -10.61
CA PRO A 244 -15.68 -11.54 -11.83
C PRO A 244 -14.44 -11.85 -12.67
N VAL A 245 -14.64 -12.18 -13.93
CA VAL A 245 -13.57 -12.45 -14.89
C VAL A 245 -13.37 -11.23 -15.78
N GLN A 246 -12.12 -10.79 -15.94
CA GLN A 246 -11.80 -9.72 -16.86
C GLN A 246 -11.58 -10.24 -18.28
N ILE A 247 -12.36 -9.75 -19.24
CA ILE A 247 -12.26 -10.09 -20.65
C ILE A 247 -12.09 -8.84 -21.51
N ASP A 248 -11.43 -8.97 -22.66
CA ASP A 248 -11.40 -7.93 -23.69
C ASP A 248 -12.28 -8.40 -24.86
N ILE A 249 -13.57 -8.08 -24.79
CA ILE A 249 -14.55 -8.53 -25.80
C ILE A 249 -14.37 -7.82 -27.15
N TYR A 250 -13.71 -6.66 -27.15
CA TYR A 250 -13.55 -5.83 -28.34
C TYR A 250 -12.16 -5.96 -28.98
N HIS A 251 -11.25 -6.73 -28.37
CA HIS A 251 -9.86 -6.87 -28.80
C HIS A 251 -9.16 -5.51 -28.97
N ASN A 252 -9.35 -4.62 -27.99
CA ASN A 252 -8.79 -3.27 -28.00
C ASN A 252 -8.02 -2.92 -26.70
N ASP A 253 -7.59 -3.94 -25.97
CA ASP A 253 -6.89 -3.88 -24.69
C ASP A 253 -7.72 -3.25 -23.55
N LYS A 254 -9.00 -2.95 -23.79
CA LYS A 254 -9.91 -2.50 -22.72
C LYS A 254 -10.56 -3.71 -22.10
N LEU A 255 -10.43 -3.82 -20.78
CA LEU A 255 -11.01 -4.91 -20.00
C LEU A 255 -12.43 -4.58 -19.53
N GLN A 256 -13.31 -5.58 -19.59
CA GLN A 256 -14.68 -5.60 -19.06
C GLN A 256 -14.82 -6.69 -18.00
N TYR A 257 -15.72 -6.51 -17.04
CA TYR A 257 -16.00 -7.46 -15.96
C TYR A 257 -17.19 -8.35 -16.35
N LEU A 258 -16.93 -9.64 -16.54
CA LEU A 258 -17.93 -10.68 -16.80
C LEU A 258 -18.22 -11.43 -15.49
N PHE A 259 -19.47 -11.50 -15.09
CA PHE A 259 -19.92 -12.27 -13.93
C PHE A 259 -21.36 -12.72 -14.11
N ILE A 260 -21.79 -13.68 -13.28
CA ILE A 260 -23.18 -14.12 -13.21
C ILE A 260 -23.81 -13.71 -11.88
N THR A 261 -25.10 -13.38 -11.92
CA THR A 261 -25.96 -13.32 -10.74
C THR A 261 -26.91 -14.52 -10.75
N THR A 262 -27.86 -14.55 -9.82
CA THR A 262 -28.90 -15.60 -9.78
C THR A 262 -29.76 -15.67 -11.04
N ASP A 263 -29.89 -14.57 -11.80
CA ASP A 263 -30.87 -14.44 -12.88
C ASP A 263 -30.30 -13.92 -14.21
N ARG A 264 -29.03 -13.52 -14.28
CA ARG A 264 -28.46 -12.97 -15.52
C ARG A 264 -26.96 -13.15 -15.62
N ILE A 265 -26.47 -13.10 -16.85
CA ILE A 265 -25.06 -12.93 -17.18
C ILE A 265 -24.82 -11.43 -17.40
N SER A 266 -23.89 -10.86 -16.67
CA SER A 266 -23.57 -9.42 -16.70
C SER A 266 -22.19 -9.20 -17.28
N LEU A 267 -22.08 -8.25 -18.21
CA LEU A 267 -20.81 -7.77 -18.73
C LEU A 267 -20.80 -6.25 -18.67
N ILE A 268 -19.90 -5.69 -17.88
CA ILE A 268 -19.81 -4.25 -17.64
C ILE A 268 -18.41 -3.74 -17.93
N ASP A 269 -18.30 -2.51 -18.43
CA ASP A 269 -17.01 -1.87 -18.62
C ASP A 269 -16.41 -1.35 -17.29
N ARG A 270 -15.15 -0.91 -17.32
CA ARG A 270 -14.48 -0.32 -16.14
C ARG A 270 -15.22 0.88 -15.55
N LEU A 271 -16.06 1.57 -16.34
CA LEU A 271 -16.85 2.72 -15.87
C LEU A 271 -18.21 2.29 -15.28
N GLY A 272 -18.44 0.98 -15.11
CA GLY A 272 -19.66 0.42 -14.54
C GLY A 272 -20.83 0.35 -15.52
N ARG A 273 -20.60 0.63 -16.82
CA ARG A 273 -21.67 0.67 -17.83
C ARG A 273 -21.84 -0.70 -18.47
N ASP A 274 -23.09 -1.07 -18.75
CA ASP A 274 -23.37 -2.32 -19.46
C ASP A 274 -22.78 -2.30 -20.87
N VAL A 275 -22.16 -3.41 -21.25
CA VAL A 275 -21.71 -3.65 -22.62
C VAL A 275 -22.94 -3.93 -23.50
N PRO A 276 -23.04 -3.38 -24.73
CA PRO A 276 -24.10 -3.71 -25.67
C PRO A 276 -24.38 -5.22 -25.76
N GLY A 277 -25.65 -5.61 -25.58
CA GLY A 277 -26.07 -7.00 -25.53
C GLY A 277 -26.13 -7.61 -24.12
N PHE A 278 -25.74 -6.86 -23.09
CA PHE A 278 -25.80 -7.27 -21.68
C PHE A 278 -26.66 -6.31 -20.84
N PRO A 279 -27.20 -6.76 -19.70
CA PRO A 279 -27.16 -8.15 -19.22
C PRO A 279 -28.03 -9.10 -20.06
N ILE A 280 -27.64 -10.37 -20.09
CA ILE A 280 -28.42 -11.46 -20.70
C ILE A 280 -29.19 -12.13 -19.58
N PHE A 281 -30.51 -11.98 -19.58
CA PHE A 281 -31.39 -12.59 -18.59
C PHE A 281 -31.59 -14.07 -18.88
N ILE A 282 -31.54 -14.87 -17.82
CA ILE A 282 -31.79 -16.31 -17.85
C ILE A 282 -33.24 -16.56 -17.42
N PRO A 283 -33.99 -17.44 -18.12
CA PRO A 283 -35.36 -17.78 -17.74
C PRO A 283 -35.44 -18.33 -16.31
N GLU A 284 -36.51 -18.00 -15.57
CA GLU A 284 -36.69 -18.40 -14.15
C GLU A 284 -36.59 -19.91 -13.87
N ALA A 285 -36.84 -20.75 -14.88
CA ALA A 285 -36.71 -22.20 -14.75
C ALA A 285 -35.25 -22.70 -14.68
N GLU A 286 -34.28 -21.86 -15.02
CA GLU A 286 -32.86 -22.19 -15.08
C GLU A 286 -32.08 -21.48 -13.96
N HIS A 287 -31.13 -22.18 -13.36
CA HIS A 287 -30.33 -21.65 -12.25
C HIS A 287 -28.86 -21.63 -12.66
N LEU A 288 -28.26 -20.44 -12.66
CA LEU A 288 -26.83 -20.29 -12.87
C LEU A 288 -26.08 -20.74 -11.60
N GLN A 289 -25.06 -21.59 -11.78
CA GLN A 289 -24.25 -22.10 -10.66
C GLN A 289 -22.76 -21.75 -10.77
N SER A 290 -22.24 -21.68 -12.00
CA SER A 290 -20.83 -21.39 -12.24
C SER A 290 -20.65 -20.68 -13.57
N LEU A 291 -19.55 -19.93 -13.67
CA LEU A 291 -19.10 -19.27 -14.87
C LEU A 291 -17.72 -19.81 -15.23
N ALA A 292 -17.55 -20.21 -16.49
CA ALA A 292 -16.25 -20.59 -17.04
C ALA A 292 -16.06 -19.87 -18.39
N VAL A 293 -14.89 -19.28 -18.58
CA VAL A 293 -14.53 -18.54 -19.80
C VAL A 293 -13.37 -19.27 -20.46
N PHE A 294 -13.53 -19.62 -21.74
CA PHE A 294 -12.52 -20.31 -22.54
C PHE A 294 -12.12 -19.47 -23.74
N ALA A 295 -10.81 -19.29 -23.93
CA ALA A 295 -10.27 -18.74 -25.16
C ALA A 295 -10.16 -19.87 -26.20
N LEU A 296 -11.05 -19.87 -27.20
CA LEU A 296 -10.96 -20.80 -28.31
C LEU A 296 -9.95 -20.27 -29.33
N ALA A 297 -8.79 -20.93 -29.42
CA ALA A 297 -7.84 -20.66 -30.50
C ALA A 297 -8.51 -20.94 -31.85
N LYS A 298 -8.49 -19.96 -32.77
CA LYS A 298 -8.88 -20.21 -34.16
C LYS A 298 -7.96 -21.31 -34.72
N LYS A 299 -8.54 -22.42 -35.18
CA LYS A 299 -7.84 -23.41 -36.02
C LYS A 299 -7.30 -22.69 -37.27
N THR A 300 -6.00 -22.43 -37.32
CA THR A 300 -5.30 -22.19 -38.57
C THR A 300 -5.18 -23.52 -39.30
N ASN A 301 -6.18 -23.85 -40.11
CA ASN A 301 -6.04 -24.88 -41.15
C ASN A 301 -5.15 -24.31 -42.27
N THR A 302 -3.84 -24.39 -42.10
CA THR A 302 -2.90 -24.32 -43.22
C THR A 302 -2.56 -25.75 -43.61
N ILE A 303 -3.24 -26.25 -44.63
CA ILE A 303 -2.80 -27.42 -45.38
C ILE A 303 -1.59 -26.97 -46.20
N LEU A 304 -0.45 -27.64 -46.02
CA LEU A 304 0.74 -27.50 -46.88
C LEU A 304 0.43 -27.94 -48.32
#